data_AF-D0W3L9-F1
#
_entry.id   AF-D0W3L9-F1
#
_cell.length_a   1.000
_cell.length_b   1.000
_cell.length_c   1.000
_cell.angle_alpha   90.00
_cell.angle_beta   90.00
_cell.angle_gamma   90.00
#
_symmetry.space_group_name_H-M   'P 1'
#
loop_
_entity.id
_entity.type
_entity.pdbx_description
1 polymer ?
#
loop_
_entity_poly.entity_id
_entity_poly.type
_entity_poly.pdbx_seq_one_letter_code
_entity_poly.pdbx_strand_id
1 'polypeptide(L)'
;MWYWIWEKVIKLIPESIRNSKPVRWVANHRKLTIWVIVTVWINFFPDTYEYDIVPDRKYGYWHVDHPWYPYARFLLPLILGAAFLSIPPEKK
;
A
#
# COMPACT_ATOMS: atom_id res chain seq x y z
N MET A 1 -10.71 11.26 6.89
CA MET A 1 -9.86 10.56 7.88
C MET A 1 -8.38 10.53 7.49
N TRP A 2 -8.00 10.04 6.30
CA TRP A 2 -6.59 9.92 5.87
C TRP A 2 -5.77 11.23 5.81
N TYR A 3 -6.39 12.36 5.46
CA TYR A 3 -5.72 13.67 5.44
C TYR A 3 -5.25 14.11 6.84
N TRP A 4 -6.09 13.87 7.85
CA TRP A 4 -5.82 14.22 9.24
C TRP A 4 -4.66 13.41 9.84
N ILE A 5 -4.61 12.12 9.50
CA ILE A 5 -3.51 11.23 9.91
C ILE A 5 -2.19 11.70 9.29
N TRP A 6 -2.21 12.07 8.01
CA TRP A 6 -1.03 12.58 7.30
C TRP A 6 -0.51 13.90 7.90
N GLU A 7 -1.39 14.83 8.27
CA GLU A 7 -0.99 16.09 8.89
C GLU A 7 -0.27 15.91 10.23
N LYS A 8 -0.78 14.98 11.07
CA LYS A 8 -0.19 14.65 12.37
C LYS A 8 1.20 14.03 12.22
N VAL A 9 1.36 13.11 11.26
CA VAL A 9 2.65 12.46 10.97
C VAL A 9 3.68 13.48 10.46
N ILE A 10 3.30 14.38 9.55
CA ILE A 10 4.21 15.42 9.02
C ILE A 10 4.63 16.42 10.11
N LYS A 11 3.77 16.71 11.09
CA LYS A 11 4.09 17.61 12.21
C LYS A 11 5.11 17.03 13.19
N LEU A 12 5.25 15.70 13.26
CA LEU A 12 6.24 15.02 14.10
C LEU A 12 7.64 14.96 13.48
N ILE A 13 7.78 15.29 12.18
CA ILE A 13 9.06 15.29 11.48
C ILE A 13 9.77 16.63 11.73
N PRO A 14 11.05 16.63 12.16
CA PRO A 14 11.85 17.84 12.33
C PRO A 14 11.81 18.73 11.09
N GLU A 15 11.77 20.04 11.29
CA GLU A 15 11.58 21.02 10.22
C GLU A 15 12.71 20.98 9.16
N SER A 16 13.93 20.65 9.59
CA SER A 16 15.08 20.38 8.72
C SER A 16 14.87 19.19 7.77
N ILE A 17 14.16 18.16 8.24
CA ILE A 17 13.83 16.96 7.46
C ILE A 17 12.58 17.22 6.62
N ARG A 18 11.59 17.95 7.14
CA ARG A 18 10.37 18.33 6.42
C ARG A 18 10.65 19.14 5.16
N ASN A 19 11.61 20.06 5.22
CA ASN A 19 12.03 20.87 4.07
C ASN A 19 13.08 20.20 3.18
N SER A 20 13.49 18.97 3.51
CA SER A 20 14.43 18.22 2.70
C SER A 20 13.79 17.84 1.35
N LYS A 21 14.63 17.78 0.30
CA LYS A 21 14.24 17.31 -1.04
C LYS A 21 13.45 15.99 -1.02
N PRO A 22 13.83 14.94 -0.25
CA PRO A 22 13.08 13.68 -0.26
C PRO A 22 11.68 13.80 0.33
N VAL A 23 11.47 14.53 1.43
CA VAL A 23 10.14 14.68 2.03
C VAL A 23 9.20 15.48 1.12
N ARG A 24 9.71 16.54 0.49
CA ARG A 24 8.94 17.29 -0.51
C ARG A 24 8.59 16.44 -1.73
N TRP A 25 9.50 15.58 -2.16
CA TRP A 25 9.25 14.64 -3.26
C TRP A 25 8.16 13.63 -2.90
N VAL A 26 8.20 13.05 -1.69
CA VAL A 26 7.18 12.12 -1.18
C VAL A 26 5.81 12.81 -1.09
N ALA A 27 5.75 14.04 -0.59
CA ALA A 27 4.51 14.81 -0.52
C ALA A 27 3.91 15.06 -1.92
N ASN A 28 4.75 15.40 -2.89
CA ASN A 28 4.34 15.62 -4.29
C ASN A 28 3.93 14.33 -5.00
N HIS A 29 4.52 13.18 -4.64
CA HIS A 29 4.26 11.87 -5.24
C HIS A 29 3.48 10.94 -4.30
N ARG A 30 2.63 11.51 -3.44
CA ARG A 30 1.92 10.76 -2.38
C ARG A 30 1.19 9.52 -2.90
N LYS A 31 0.56 9.58 -4.08
CA LYS A 31 -0.11 8.42 -4.71
C LYS A 31 0.89 7.28 -5.02
N LEU A 32 2.03 7.63 -5.60
CA LEU A 32 3.12 6.69 -5.91
C LEU A 32 3.74 6.12 -4.63
N THR A 33 3.97 6.95 -3.61
CA THR A 33 4.50 6.48 -2.32
C THR A 33 3.56 5.47 -1.64
N ILE A 34 2.26 5.76 -1.61
CA ILE A 34 1.25 4.83 -1.07
C ILE A 34 1.25 3.52 -1.86
N TRP A 35 1.30 3.61 -3.19
CA TRP A 35 1.37 2.43 -4.05
C TRP A 35 2.60 1.56 -3.76
N VAL A 36 3.79 2.16 -3.61
CA VAL A 36 5.02 1.43 -3.26
C VAL A 36 4.89 0.76 -1.89
N ILE A 37 4.37 1.46 -0.87
CA ILE A 37 4.19 0.91 0.48
C ILE A 37 3.25 -0.30 0.46
N VAL A 38 2.10 -0.18 -0.23
CA VAL A 38 1.14 -1.28 -0.36
C VAL A 38 1.75 -2.46 -1.13
N THR A 39 2.50 -2.19 -2.19
CA THR A 39 3.19 -3.21 -2.99
C THR A 39 4.22 -3.99 -2.16
N VAL A 40 5.06 -3.27 -1.40
CA VAL A 40 6.02 -3.88 -0.48
C VAL A 40 5.29 -4.69 0.56
N TRP A 41 4.22 -4.17 1.15
CA TRP A 41 3.46 -4.89 2.16
C TRP A 41 2.90 -6.22 1.63
N ILE A 42 2.26 -6.20 0.46
CA ILE A 42 1.70 -7.41 -0.18
C ILE A 42 2.77 -8.45 -0.47
N ASN A 43 3.95 -8.04 -0.94
CA ASN A 43 5.01 -8.96 -1.35
C ASN A 43 5.82 -9.50 -0.15
N PHE A 44 6.10 -8.66 0.85
CA PHE A 44 6.96 -9.02 1.98
C PHE A 44 6.21 -9.57 3.19
N PHE A 45 4.89 -9.37 3.30
CA PHE A 45 4.08 -9.90 4.41
C PHE A 45 3.02 -10.89 3.89
N PRO A 46 3.41 -12.15 3.62
CA PRO A 46 2.50 -13.26 3.32
C PRO A 46 1.37 -13.42 4.33
N ASP A 47 0.16 -13.71 3.84
CA ASP A 47 -0.85 -14.33 4.69
C ASP A 47 -0.45 -15.80 4.94
N THR A 48 0.26 -15.98 6.04
CA THR A 48 0.83 -17.24 6.55
C THR A 48 0.12 -17.71 7.81
N TYR A 49 -0.95 -17.03 8.23
CA TYR A 49 -1.72 -17.46 9.39
C TYR A 49 -2.41 -18.79 9.07
N GLU A 50 -2.04 -19.84 9.80
CA GLU A 50 -2.79 -21.09 9.85
C GLU A 50 -4.15 -20.79 10.51
N TYR A 51 -5.20 -20.69 9.69
CA TYR A 51 -6.56 -20.47 10.15
C TYR A 51 -7.19 -21.78 10.65
N ASP A 52 -6.63 -22.36 11.71
CA ASP A 52 -7.21 -23.56 12.37
C ASP A 52 -8.52 -23.25 13.14
N ILE A 53 -8.99 -22.01 13.15
CA ILE A 53 -10.09 -21.55 14.02
C ILE A 53 -11.36 -21.12 13.24
N VAL A 54 -11.40 -21.24 11.91
CA VAL A 54 -12.61 -20.87 11.13
C VAL A 54 -13.05 -22.05 10.24
N PRO A 55 -14.17 -22.74 10.56
CA PRO A 55 -14.54 -24.00 9.90
C PRO A 55 -14.97 -23.89 8.43
N ASP A 56 -14.97 -22.69 7.83
CA ASP A 56 -15.81 -22.48 6.64
C ASP A 56 -15.32 -21.43 5.63
N ARG A 57 -14.00 -21.35 5.38
CA ARG A 57 -13.51 -20.46 4.31
C ARG A 57 -12.52 -21.14 3.39
N LYS A 58 -13.05 -21.55 2.23
CA LYS A 58 -12.38 -21.56 0.93
C LYS A 58 -11.09 -20.76 0.95
N TYR A 59 -9.96 -21.46 0.84
CA TYR A 59 -8.63 -20.91 0.61
C TYR A 59 -8.70 -19.67 -0.29
N GLY A 60 -8.58 -18.48 0.31
CA GLY A 60 -8.51 -17.25 -0.45
C GLY A 60 -7.25 -17.29 -1.32
N TYR A 61 -7.30 -16.70 -2.51
CA TYR A 61 -6.15 -16.53 -3.40
C TYR A 61 -4.99 -15.71 -2.77
N TRP A 62 -5.18 -15.22 -1.54
CA TRP A 62 -4.21 -14.55 -0.68
C TRP A 62 -3.36 -15.48 0.18
N HIS A 63 -3.75 -16.75 0.33
CA HIS A 63 -3.01 -17.68 1.19
C HIS A 63 -1.85 -18.32 0.45
N VAL A 64 -0.71 -18.50 1.12
CA VAL A 64 0.55 -18.99 0.53
C VAL A 64 0.42 -20.32 -0.21
N ASP A 65 -0.46 -21.20 0.27
CA ASP A 65 -0.66 -22.54 -0.31
C ASP A 65 -1.60 -22.55 -1.52
N HIS A 66 -2.22 -21.42 -1.85
CA HIS A 66 -3.13 -21.34 -2.99
C HIS A 66 -2.32 -21.27 -4.31
N PRO A 67 -2.65 -22.05 -5.36
CA PRO A 67 -1.89 -22.04 -6.63
C PRO A 67 -1.81 -20.67 -7.31
N TRP A 68 -2.79 -19.81 -7.04
CA TRP A 68 -2.90 -18.47 -7.60
C TRP A 68 -2.19 -17.39 -6.76
N TYR A 69 -1.62 -17.76 -5.62
CA TYR A 69 -0.97 -16.86 -4.68
C TYR A 69 0.17 -16.02 -5.29
N PRO A 70 1.09 -16.59 -6.10
CA PRO A 70 2.14 -15.79 -6.73
C PRO A 70 1.55 -14.72 -7.67
N TYR A 71 0.47 -15.07 -8.38
CA TYR A 71 -0.20 -14.17 -9.32
C TYR A 71 -0.98 -13.08 -8.60
N ALA A 72 -1.67 -13.38 -7.51
CA ALA A 72 -2.39 -12.38 -6.71
C ALA A 72 -1.43 -11.30 -6.18
N ARG A 73 -0.22 -11.69 -5.77
CA ARG A 73 0.80 -10.78 -5.25
C ARG A 73 1.48 -9.92 -6.30
N PHE A 74 1.50 -10.38 -7.55
CA PHE A 74 2.04 -9.61 -8.66
C PHE A 74 0.98 -8.72 -9.32
N LEU A 75 -0.19 -9.28 -9.61
CA LEU A 75 -1.27 -8.61 -10.33
C LEU A 75 -1.95 -7.52 -9.51
N LEU A 76 -2.14 -7.72 -8.20
CA LEU A 76 -2.84 -6.72 -7.39
C LEU A 76 -2.06 -5.40 -7.28
N PRO A 77 -0.74 -5.38 -7.01
CA PRO A 77 0.06 -4.18 -7.13
C PRO A 77 -0.04 -3.51 -8.49
N LEU A 78 -0.03 -4.26 -9.59
CA LEU A 78 -0.14 -3.69 -10.94
C LEU A 78 -1.50 -3.03 -11.18
N ILE A 79 -2.60 -3.71 -10.81
CA ILE A 79 -3.95 -3.19 -10.94
C ILE A 79 -4.14 -1.94 -10.07
N LEU A 80 -3.65 -1.98 -8.83
CA LEU A 80 -3.68 -0.81 -7.95
C LEU A 80 -2.85 0.34 -8.52
N GLY A 81 -1.66 0.06 -9.04
CA GLY A 81 -0.80 1.06 -9.67
C GLY A 81 -1.50 1.73 -10.85
N ALA A 82 -2.08 0.92 -11.74
CA ALA A 82 -2.86 1.42 -12.86
C ALA A 82 -4.05 2.25 -12.40
N ALA A 83 -4.82 1.81 -11.39
CA ALA A 83 -5.95 2.57 -10.85
C ALA A 83 -5.50 3.89 -10.21
N PHE A 84 -4.47 3.88 -9.36
CA PHE A 84 -3.97 5.08 -8.68
C PHE A 84 -3.38 6.12 -9.63
N LEU A 85 -2.66 5.66 -10.67
CA LEU A 85 -2.04 6.53 -11.66
C LEU A 85 -3.04 7.01 -12.72
N SER A 86 -4.10 6.25 -13.00
CA SER A 86 -5.14 6.63 -13.98
C SER A 86 -6.19 7.58 -13.39
N ILE A 87 -6.33 7.69 -12.07
CA ILE A 87 -7.21 8.69 -11.45
C ILE A 87 -6.61 10.08 -11.72
N PRO A 88 -7.23 10.92 -12.57
CA PRO A 88 -6.72 12.25 -12.83
C PRO A 88 -6.61 13.03 -11.51
N PRO A 89 -5.63 13.91 -11.36
CA PRO A 89 -5.63 14.82 -10.21
C PRO A 89 -6.96 15.57 -10.22
N GLU A 90 -7.66 15.60 -9.08
CA GLU A 90 -8.83 16.46 -8.91
C GLU A 90 -8.42 17.87 -9.34
N LYS A 91 -9.08 18.40 -10.38
CA LYS A 91 -8.91 19.79 -10.76
C LYS A 91 -9.38 20.63 -9.57
N LYS A 92 -8.43 21.28 -8.90
CA LYS A 92 -8.71 22.35 -7.94
C LYS A 92 -9.37 23.52 -8.64
#